data_AF-A0A6G0T491-F1
#
_entry.id   AF-A0A6G0T491-F1
#
_cell.length_a   1.000
_cell.length_b   1.000
_cell.length_c   1.000
_cell.angle_alpha   90.00
_cell.angle_beta   90.00
_cell.angle_gamma   90.00
#
_symmetry.space_group_name_H-M   'P 1'
#
loop_
_entity.id
_entity.type
_entity.pdbx_description
1 polymer ?
#
loop_
_entity_poly.entity_id
_entity_poly.type
_entity_poly.pdbx_seq_one_letter_code
_entity_poly.pdbx_strand_id
1 'polypeptide(L)'
;MERATDFLVKELKVCTPEEAVSRVFFISAKEVLQARVKERSGFPLNSGALADGFGARYLEFEDFERKFEECISKSAIKTKFLNHSQQGKHLVKEMLKIMETIHNRSQEQTHLKMCQKKEFQEKLNFIEQQLISITNQMKMKIHQMVDDVEDKVSKALNDEIRRLSVLVDEFNLPFHPEALVLNVYKKELHSHVEAGLGSNLRARLSTALAMNIDQSQREMIDKMSTLLPEDKRNINVTNPKREPFEVLYRLHCDNLCGDFHEQLEFKFSWGLSKLVTRVSSLANWSRNQSRVLISPSHNPSTSAVDGSFNNFDQSLAVEKNLSMISRVVAASVGTQGTVGGLVLAGFMLKTVGWRLIIAAGSIYGVLYLYERLSWTTKAKEREFKRQYVDHATAKLRLIVDLTSANCSHQVQQELSTTFARLCQLVDESASDLNDEMKNLDRELSMLTKSTEIAKVLRNKADLLKVELKQFDDTFLSVKN
;
A
#
# COMPACT_ATOMS: atom_id res chain seq x y z
N MET A 1 25.12 47.75 -96.42
CA MET A 1 25.14 47.35 -95.00
C MET A 1 24.31 48.35 -94.19
N GLU A 2 24.61 49.65 -94.28
CA GLU A 2 23.94 50.75 -93.56
C GLU A 2 22.40 50.71 -93.59
N ARG A 3 21.76 50.50 -94.76
CA ARG A 3 20.29 50.43 -94.85
C ARG A 3 19.68 49.29 -94.03
N ALA A 4 20.31 48.11 -94.02
CA ALA A 4 19.83 46.94 -93.30
C ALA A 4 20.04 47.10 -91.80
N THR A 5 21.19 47.68 -91.40
CA THR A 5 21.46 48.09 -90.02
C THR A 5 20.41 49.11 -89.55
N ASP A 6 20.13 50.15 -90.34
CA ASP A 6 19.12 51.16 -90.04
C ASP A 6 17.71 50.57 -89.93
N PHE A 7 17.39 49.59 -90.77
CA PHE A 7 16.11 48.88 -90.69
C PHE A 7 15.95 48.12 -89.37
N LEU A 8 16.96 47.36 -88.95
CA LEU A 8 16.91 46.58 -87.70
C LEU A 8 16.93 47.47 -86.45
N VAL A 9 17.69 48.56 -86.48
CA VAL A 9 17.94 49.41 -85.30
C VAL A 9 16.94 50.56 -85.18
N LYS A 10 16.73 51.34 -86.25
CA LYS A 10 15.93 52.59 -86.19
C LYS A 10 14.45 52.33 -86.41
N GLU A 11 14.11 51.44 -87.35
CA GLU A 11 12.73 51.13 -87.72
C GLU A 11 12.13 50.03 -86.83
N LEU A 12 12.71 48.83 -86.85
CA LEU A 12 12.18 47.68 -86.10
C LEU A 12 12.53 47.71 -84.61
N LYS A 13 13.63 48.38 -84.24
CA LYS A 13 14.11 48.52 -82.85
C LYS A 13 14.29 47.16 -82.14
N VAL A 14 14.79 46.17 -82.88
CA VAL A 14 14.94 44.78 -82.39
C VAL A 14 16.38 44.44 -81.96
N CYS A 15 17.34 45.33 -82.19
CA CYS A 15 18.74 45.18 -81.77
C CYS A 15 19.46 46.53 -81.66
N THR A 16 20.61 46.55 -80.97
CA THR A 16 21.49 47.73 -80.90
C THR A 16 22.30 47.89 -82.20
N PRO A 17 22.91 49.07 -82.46
CA PRO A 17 23.83 49.25 -83.58
C PRO A 17 24.97 48.22 -83.59
N GLU A 18 25.51 47.90 -82.42
CA GLU A 18 26.62 46.94 -82.26
C GLU A 18 26.16 45.50 -82.58
N GLU A 19 24.97 45.13 -82.11
CA GLU A 19 24.39 43.81 -82.40
C GLU A 19 24.01 43.65 -83.88
N ALA A 20 23.54 44.72 -84.53
CA ALA A 20 23.10 44.69 -85.93
C ALA A 20 24.23 44.29 -86.88
N VAL A 21 25.48 44.64 -86.57
CA VAL A 21 26.67 44.21 -87.34
C VAL A 21 26.80 42.69 -87.35
N SER A 22 26.44 42.01 -86.26
CA SER A 22 26.46 40.55 -86.14
C SER A 22 25.20 39.84 -86.66
N ARG A 23 24.26 40.58 -87.26
CA ARG A 23 22.97 40.08 -87.75
C ARG A 23 22.76 40.29 -89.25
N VAL A 24 23.67 40.99 -89.93
CA VAL A 24 23.60 41.29 -91.36
C VAL A 24 24.81 40.65 -92.05
N PHE A 25 24.55 39.70 -92.96
CA PHE A 25 25.59 38.89 -93.60
C PHE A 25 25.55 39.06 -95.13
N PHE A 26 26.73 39.11 -95.76
CA PHE A 26 26.87 39.19 -97.22
C PHE A 26 27.24 37.84 -97.82
N ILE A 27 26.21 37.06 -98.11
CA ILE A 27 26.35 35.67 -98.51
C ILE A 27 25.92 35.40 -99.95
N SER A 28 26.28 34.23 -100.45
CA SER A 28 25.73 33.65 -101.67
C SER A 28 25.28 32.22 -101.41
N ALA A 29 24.00 32.05 -101.08
CA ALA A 29 23.43 30.74 -100.79
C ALA A 29 23.61 29.75 -101.96
N LYS A 30 23.60 30.26 -103.20
CA LYS A 30 23.82 29.45 -104.41
C LYS A 30 25.25 28.92 -104.49
N GLU A 31 26.25 29.76 -104.22
CA GLU A 31 27.67 29.32 -104.22
C GLU A 31 27.94 28.33 -103.10
N VAL A 32 27.42 28.57 -101.89
CA VAL A 32 27.58 27.66 -100.75
C VAL A 32 26.93 26.31 -101.03
N LEU A 33 25.70 26.31 -101.57
CA LEU A 33 25.01 25.08 -101.96
C LEU A 33 25.80 24.31 -103.03
N GLN A 34 26.25 24.99 -104.09
CA GLN A 34 27.01 24.36 -105.16
C GLN A 34 28.37 23.84 -104.68
N ALA A 35 29.06 24.59 -103.82
CA ALA A 35 30.32 24.18 -103.20
C ALA A 35 30.13 22.91 -102.35
N ARG A 36 29.16 22.90 -101.43
CA ARG A 36 28.85 21.73 -100.58
C ARG A 36 28.39 20.51 -101.40
N VAL A 37 27.64 20.71 -102.49
CA VAL A 37 27.22 19.61 -103.38
C VAL A 37 28.41 19.02 -104.14
N LYS A 38 29.29 19.87 -104.69
CA LYS A 38 30.50 19.44 -105.42
C LYS A 38 31.54 18.79 -104.50
N GLU A 39 31.70 19.33 -103.30
CA GLU A 39 32.53 18.76 -102.23
C GLU A 39 32.06 17.36 -101.85
N ARG A 40 30.76 17.16 -101.64
CA ARG A 40 30.17 15.82 -101.41
C ARG A 40 30.39 14.85 -102.58
N SER A 41 30.57 15.36 -103.79
CA SER A 41 30.90 14.56 -104.98
C SER A 41 32.41 14.37 -105.20
N GLY A 42 33.25 14.77 -104.24
CA GLY A 42 34.71 14.57 -104.25
C GLY A 42 35.52 15.65 -104.97
N PHE A 43 34.89 16.76 -105.38
CA PHE A 43 35.58 17.89 -106.00
C PHE A 43 36.02 18.94 -104.97
N PRO A 44 37.05 19.76 -105.24
CA PRO A 44 37.45 20.83 -104.34
C PRO A 44 36.33 21.85 -104.08
N LEU A 45 36.27 22.42 -102.87
CA LEU A 45 35.24 23.38 -102.45
C LEU A 45 35.09 24.59 -103.40
N ASN A 46 36.22 25.10 -103.91
CA ASN A 46 36.26 26.22 -104.86
C ASN A 46 35.63 25.91 -106.21
N SER A 47 35.35 24.64 -106.52
CA SER A 47 34.66 24.24 -107.76
C SER A 47 33.24 24.79 -107.82
N GLY A 48 32.66 25.22 -106.69
CA GLY A 48 31.34 25.87 -106.59
C GLY A 48 31.36 27.39 -106.74
N ALA A 49 32.52 28.02 -106.93
CA ALA A 49 32.64 29.48 -107.05
C ALA A 49 31.94 30.00 -108.32
N LEU A 50 31.15 31.07 -108.18
CA LEU A 50 30.47 31.74 -109.31
C LEU A 50 31.11 33.08 -109.66
N ALA A 51 31.83 33.70 -108.72
CA ALA A 51 32.56 34.93 -108.92
C ALA A 51 33.76 35.02 -107.98
N ASP A 52 34.66 35.96 -108.25
CA ASP A 52 35.76 36.30 -107.35
C ASP A 52 35.26 36.65 -105.94
N GLY A 53 36.05 36.30 -104.92
CA GLY A 53 35.66 36.49 -103.52
C GLY A 53 34.75 35.39 -102.94
N PHE A 54 34.63 34.23 -103.60
CA PHE A 54 33.90 33.06 -103.09
C PHE A 54 34.28 32.69 -101.64
N GLY A 55 35.57 32.62 -101.33
CA GLY A 55 36.04 32.24 -100.00
C GLY A 55 35.54 33.15 -98.88
N ALA A 56 35.47 34.47 -99.14
CA ALA A 56 34.93 35.43 -98.18
C ALA A 56 33.42 35.21 -97.95
N ARG A 57 32.65 35.01 -99.03
CA ARG A 57 31.20 34.75 -98.94
C ARG A 57 30.87 33.39 -98.31
N TYR A 58 31.74 32.40 -98.49
CA TYR A 58 31.59 31.07 -97.85
C TYR A 58 31.83 31.15 -96.34
N LEU A 59 32.92 31.80 -95.91
CA LEU A 59 33.19 32.06 -94.49
C LEU A 59 32.10 32.89 -93.83
N GLU A 60 31.59 33.92 -94.52
CA GLU A 60 30.46 34.72 -94.04
C GLU A 60 29.18 33.88 -93.84
N PHE A 61 28.96 32.86 -94.68
CA PHE A 61 27.81 31.95 -94.52
C PHE A 61 27.98 30.99 -93.35
N GLU A 62 29.19 30.47 -93.12
CA GLU A 62 29.48 29.68 -91.93
C GLU A 62 29.32 30.50 -90.64
N ASP A 63 29.75 31.77 -90.67
CA ASP A 63 29.53 32.68 -89.55
C ASP A 63 28.04 32.96 -89.31
N PHE A 64 27.26 33.14 -90.38
CA PHE A 64 25.80 33.21 -90.30
C PHE A 64 25.19 31.97 -89.64
N GLU A 65 25.53 30.75 -90.08
CA GLU A 65 24.98 29.52 -89.51
C GLU A 65 25.30 29.38 -88.02
N ARG A 66 26.55 29.69 -87.63
CA ARG A 66 27.00 29.68 -86.23
C ARG A 66 26.22 30.70 -85.38
N LYS A 67 26.10 31.94 -85.87
CA LYS A 67 25.36 33.02 -85.18
C LYS A 67 23.87 32.74 -85.11
N PHE A 68 23.32 32.16 -86.17
CA PHE A 68 21.94 31.71 -86.20
C PHE A 68 21.72 30.66 -85.12
N GLU A 69 22.47 29.55 -85.12
CA GLU A 69 22.35 28.46 -84.15
C GLU A 69 22.46 28.97 -82.70
N GLU A 70 23.42 29.84 -82.40
CA GLU A 70 23.56 30.49 -81.09
C GLU A 70 22.30 31.28 -80.72
N CYS A 71 21.74 32.05 -81.65
CA CYS A 71 20.58 32.91 -81.43
C CYS A 71 19.29 32.13 -81.20
N ILE A 72 18.97 31.18 -82.10
CA ILE A 72 17.77 30.33 -81.95
C ILE A 72 17.88 29.47 -80.70
N SER A 73 19.04 28.87 -80.40
CA SER A 73 19.19 27.99 -79.24
C SER A 73 19.04 28.76 -77.92
N LYS A 74 19.74 29.89 -77.76
CA LYS A 74 19.67 30.70 -76.53
C LYS A 74 18.29 31.32 -76.34
N SER A 75 17.70 31.86 -77.41
CA SER A 75 16.37 32.48 -77.35
C SER A 75 15.26 31.46 -77.05
N ALA A 76 15.31 30.28 -77.69
CA ALA A 76 14.34 29.20 -77.49
C ALA A 76 14.42 28.62 -76.06
N ILE A 77 15.64 28.40 -75.54
CA ILE A 77 15.83 27.94 -74.17
C ILE A 77 15.28 28.98 -73.18
N LYS A 78 15.59 30.26 -73.39
CA LYS A 78 15.12 31.34 -72.50
C LYS A 78 13.60 31.46 -72.50
N THR A 79 12.97 31.54 -73.66
CA THR A 79 11.50 31.67 -73.76
C THR A 79 10.76 30.45 -73.22
N LYS A 80 11.32 29.25 -73.38
CA LYS A 80 10.68 28.01 -72.92
C LYS A 80 10.87 27.76 -71.42
N PHE A 81 12.04 28.02 -70.86
CA PHE A 81 12.39 27.57 -69.50
C PHE A 81 12.49 28.67 -68.44
N LEU A 82 12.54 29.95 -68.82
CA LEU A 82 12.69 31.05 -67.85
C LEU A 82 11.58 31.06 -66.80
N ASN A 83 10.31 30.96 -67.23
CA ASN A 83 9.18 30.95 -66.30
C ASN A 83 9.19 29.72 -65.39
N HIS A 84 9.54 28.54 -65.92
CA HIS A 84 9.63 27.31 -65.13
C HIS A 84 10.73 27.39 -64.07
N SER A 85 11.89 27.96 -64.40
CA SER A 85 12.96 28.18 -63.42
C SER A 85 12.53 29.15 -62.32
N GLN A 86 11.94 30.29 -62.70
CA GLN A 86 11.42 31.27 -61.73
C GLN A 86 10.37 30.65 -60.79
N GLN A 87 9.43 29.87 -61.35
CA GLN A 87 8.42 29.16 -60.57
C GLN A 87 9.05 28.11 -59.65
N GLY A 88 10.03 27.35 -60.14
CA GLY A 88 10.78 26.39 -59.33
C GLY A 88 11.48 27.05 -58.14
N LYS A 89 12.15 28.19 -58.38
CA LYS A 89 12.81 28.97 -57.32
C LYS A 89 11.82 29.49 -56.27
N HIS A 90 10.63 29.95 -56.72
CA HIS A 90 9.56 30.36 -55.82
C HIS A 90 9.08 29.20 -54.95
N LEU A 91 8.76 28.04 -55.56
CA LEU A 91 8.32 26.84 -54.83
C LEU A 91 9.36 26.37 -53.81
N VAL A 92 10.64 26.33 -54.19
CA VAL A 92 11.74 25.97 -53.27
C VAL A 92 11.81 26.94 -52.09
N LYS A 93 11.66 28.25 -52.33
CA LYS A 93 11.65 29.25 -51.26
C LYS A 93 10.49 29.02 -50.28
N GLU A 94 9.29 28.74 -50.78
CA GLU A 94 8.14 28.42 -49.94
C GLU A 94 8.34 27.12 -49.16
N MET A 95 8.91 26.07 -49.78
CA MET A 95 9.25 24.82 -49.08
C MET A 95 10.24 25.07 -47.95
N LEU A 96 11.31 25.84 -48.17
CA LEU A 96 12.29 26.18 -47.14
C LEU A 96 11.64 26.90 -45.95
N LYS A 97 10.73 27.85 -46.23
CA LYS A 97 9.98 28.58 -45.19
C LYS A 97 9.06 27.66 -44.38
N ILE A 98 8.38 26.72 -45.02
CA ILE A 98 7.54 25.71 -44.35
C ILE A 98 8.41 24.83 -43.45
N MET A 99 9.54 24.32 -43.95
CA MET A 99 10.43 23.45 -43.17
C MET A 99 11.06 24.18 -41.98
N GLU A 100 11.41 25.45 -42.14
CA GLU A 100 11.90 26.30 -41.04
C GLU A 100 10.82 26.52 -39.97
N THR A 101 9.58 26.78 -40.40
CA THR A 101 8.44 26.93 -39.49
C THR A 101 8.19 25.63 -38.71
N ILE A 102 8.20 24.48 -39.38
CA ILE A 102 8.04 23.17 -38.74
C ILE A 102 9.20 22.91 -37.76
N HIS A 103 10.44 23.21 -38.16
CA HIS A 103 11.62 23.02 -37.32
C HIS A 103 11.52 23.83 -36.01
N ASN A 104 11.23 25.13 -36.12
CA ASN A 104 11.14 26.03 -34.96
C ASN A 104 9.99 25.62 -34.03
N ARG A 105 8.79 25.36 -34.57
CA ARG A 105 7.63 24.93 -33.76
C ARG A 105 7.87 23.58 -33.12
N SER A 106 8.53 22.65 -33.81
CA SER A 106 8.86 21.34 -33.26
C SER A 106 9.86 21.45 -32.11
N GLN A 107 10.89 22.31 -32.23
CA GLN A 107 11.82 22.58 -31.13
C GLN A 107 11.12 23.18 -29.91
N GLU A 108 10.27 24.20 -30.11
CA GLU A 108 9.52 24.84 -29.03
C GLU A 108 8.59 23.84 -28.31
N GLN A 109 7.83 23.05 -29.06
CA GLN A 109 6.95 22.02 -28.51
C GLN A 109 7.73 20.90 -27.80
N THR A 110 8.90 20.51 -28.33
CA THR A 110 9.77 19.52 -27.69
C THR A 110 10.25 20.04 -26.34
N HIS A 111 10.69 21.29 -26.27
CA HIS A 111 11.12 21.92 -25.01
C HIS A 111 9.96 21.97 -24.00
N LEU A 112 8.78 22.46 -24.41
CA LEU A 112 7.60 22.55 -23.54
C LEU A 112 7.21 21.18 -22.97
N LYS A 113 7.09 20.15 -23.82
CA LYS A 113 6.71 18.80 -23.40
C LYS A 113 7.78 18.14 -22.54
N MET A 114 9.07 18.43 -22.78
CA MET A 114 10.16 17.93 -21.96
C MET A 114 10.14 18.57 -20.55
N CYS A 115 9.83 19.87 -20.45
CA CYS A 115 9.59 20.53 -19.16
C CYS A 115 8.41 19.90 -18.41
N GLN A 116 7.25 19.72 -19.07
CA GLN A 116 6.08 19.06 -18.48
C GLN A 116 6.39 17.64 -18.01
N LYS A 117 7.10 16.85 -18.81
CA LYS A 117 7.55 15.51 -18.43
C LYS A 117 8.40 15.54 -17.15
N LYS A 118 9.32 16.51 -17.05
CA LYS A 118 10.17 16.66 -15.86
C LYS A 118 9.35 16.99 -14.62
N GLU A 119 8.38 17.90 -14.73
CA GLU A 119 7.47 18.23 -13.62
C GLU A 119 6.65 17.00 -13.16
N PHE A 120 6.14 16.20 -14.09
CA PHE A 120 5.41 14.97 -13.76
C PHE A 120 6.31 13.93 -13.11
N GLN A 121 7.55 13.76 -13.60
CA GLN A 121 8.52 12.86 -12.97
C GLN A 121 8.86 13.29 -11.55
N GLU A 122 9.07 14.59 -11.30
CA GLU A 122 9.35 15.13 -9.97
C GLU A 122 8.16 14.91 -9.02
N LYS A 123 6.93 15.15 -9.49
CA LYS A 123 5.70 14.88 -8.73
C LYS A 123 5.55 13.39 -8.41
N LEU A 124 5.79 12.50 -9.37
CA LEU A 124 5.70 11.05 -9.17
C LEU A 124 6.71 10.58 -8.13
N ASN A 125 7.97 11.01 -8.26
CA ASN A 125 9.02 10.68 -7.29
C ASN A 125 8.66 11.18 -5.87
N PHE A 126 8.08 12.38 -5.77
CA PHE A 126 7.60 12.91 -4.50
C PHE A 126 6.46 12.07 -3.91
N ILE A 127 5.47 11.70 -4.72
CA ILE A 127 4.35 10.84 -4.30
C ILE A 127 4.86 9.49 -3.80
N GLU A 128 5.75 8.82 -4.55
CA GLU A 128 6.32 7.53 -4.16
C GLU A 128 7.08 7.61 -2.83
N GLN A 129 7.94 8.62 -2.66
CA GLN A 129 8.71 8.81 -1.42
C GLN A 129 7.80 9.08 -0.22
N GLN A 130 6.80 9.95 -0.41
CA GLN A 130 5.85 10.29 0.66
C GLN A 130 4.92 9.12 0.98
N LEU A 131 4.50 8.34 -0.01
CA LEU A 131 3.68 7.15 0.20
C LEU A 131 4.41 6.12 1.06
N ILE A 132 5.70 5.88 0.82
CA ILE A 132 6.53 5.01 1.66
C ILE A 132 6.62 5.56 3.09
N SER A 133 6.88 6.85 3.24
CA SER A 133 6.98 7.52 4.55
C SER A 133 5.68 7.41 5.35
N ILE A 134 4.55 7.78 4.73
CA ILE A 134 3.22 7.70 5.34
C ILE A 134 2.86 6.25 5.67
N THR A 135 3.19 5.30 4.79
CA THR A 135 2.95 3.87 5.04
C THR A 135 3.64 3.38 6.29
N ASN A 136 4.91 3.72 6.47
CA ASN A 136 5.64 3.35 7.68
C ASN A 136 5.06 4.01 8.93
N GLN A 137 4.72 5.31 8.86
CA GLN A 137 4.08 6.01 9.97
C GLN A 137 2.74 5.40 10.37
N MET A 138 1.87 5.12 9.40
CA MET A 138 0.55 4.56 9.65
C MET A 138 0.63 3.12 10.15
N LYS A 139 1.56 2.32 9.62
CA LYS A 139 1.80 0.96 10.14
C LYS A 139 2.20 1.00 11.62
N MET A 140 3.14 1.87 12.00
CA MET A 140 3.55 2.01 13.40
C MET A 140 2.39 2.49 14.28
N LYS A 141 1.62 3.46 13.81
CA LYS A 141 0.45 3.98 14.54
C LYS A 141 -0.63 2.92 14.75
N ILE A 142 -0.90 2.09 13.73
CA ILE A 142 -1.84 0.97 13.84
C ILE A 142 -1.35 -0.02 14.89
N HIS A 143 -0.07 -0.42 14.87
CA HIS A 143 0.48 -1.32 15.91
C HIS A 143 0.33 -0.74 17.31
N GLN A 144 0.69 0.53 17.50
CA GLN A 144 0.54 1.21 18.79
C GLN A 144 -0.92 1.25 19.25
N MET A 145 -1.87 1.45 18.32
CA MET A 145 -3.29 1.44 18.64
C MET A 145 -3.77 0.04 19.03
N VAL A 146 -3.32 -1.00 18.34
CA VAL A 146 -3.61 -2.40 18.68
C VAL A 146 -3.17 -2.72 20.11
N ASP A 147 -1.93 -2.36 20.45
CA ASP A 147 -1.38 -2.58 21.81
C ASP A 147 -2.18 -1.80 22.88
N ASP A 148 -2.52 -0.54 22.62
CA ASP A 148 -3.30 0.30 23.54
C ASP A 148 -4.74 -0.22 23.74
N VAL A 149 -5.38 -0.73 22.68
CA VAL A 149 -6.70 -1.36 22.78
C VAL A 149 -6.61 -2.65 23.58
N GLU A 150 -5.62 -3.49 23.32
CA GLU A 150 -5.43 -4.75 24.03
C GLU A 150 -5.25 -4.52 25.54
N ASP A 151 -4.39 -3.58 25.93
CA ASP A 151 -4.15 -3.22 27.32
C ASP A 151 -5.40 -2.61 27.99
N LYS A 152 -6.10 -1.68 27.32
CA LYS A 152 -7.32 -1.07 27.85
C LYS A 152 -8.46 -2.06 28.04
N VAL A 153 -8.66 -2.96 27.08
CA VAL A 153 -9.69 -4.01 27.17
C VAL A 153 -9.34 -5.01 28.27
N SER A 154 -8.08 -5.42 28.34
CA SER A 154 -7.60 -6.33 29.40
C SER A 154 -7.78 -5.74 30.80
N LYS A 155 -7.43 -4.46 30.98
CA LYS A 155 -7.60 -3.75 32.26
C LYS A 155 -9.07 -3.60 32.62
N ALA A 156 -9.90 -3.13 31.70
CA ALA A 156 -11.33 -2.94 31.95
C ALA A 156 -12.03 -4.26 32.28
N LEU A 157 -11.72 -5.34 31.56
CA LEU A 157 -12.29 -6.66 31.81
C LEU A 157 -11.81 -7.23 33.15
N ASN A 158 -10.53 -7.06 33.52
CA ASN A 158 -10.04 -7.45 34.85
C ASN A 158 -10.74 -6.69 35.98
N ASP A 159 -10.98 -5.39 35.81
CA ASP A 159 -11.70 -4.59 36.80
C ASP A 159 -13.17 -5.00 36.93
N GLU A 160 -13.82 -5.38 35.82
CA GLU A 160 -15.18 -5.93 35.85
C GLU A 160 -15.21 -7.34 36.48
N ILE A 161 -14.22 -8.20 36.21
CA ILE A 161 -14.08 -9.51 36.87
C ILE A 161 -13.91 -9.33 38.39
N ARG A 162 -13.16 -8.32 38.86
CA ARG A 162 -13.02 -8.02 40.30
C ARG A 162 -14.34 -7.59 40.95
N ARG A 163 -15.26 -7.02 40.18
CA ARG A 163 -16.60 -6.58 40.62
C ARG A 163 -17.69 -7.59 40.31
N LEU A 164 -17.32 -8.78 39.84
CA LEU A 164 -18.26 -9.84 39.46
C LEU A 164 -19.20 -10.23 40.61
N SER A 165 -18.73 -10.18 41.85
CA SER A 165 -19.56 -10.45 43.03
C SER A 165 -20.77 -9.51 43.12
N VAL A 166 -20.59 -8.22 42.82
CA VAL A 166 -21.67 -7.23 42.83
C VAL A 166 -22.69 -7.54 41.74
N LEU A 167 -22.22 -7.86 40.52
CA LEU A 167 -23.09 -8.19 39.39
C LEU A 167 -23.92 -9.46 39.64
N VAL A 168 -23.33 -10.46 40.31
CA VAL A 168 -24.00 -11.72 40.68
C VAL A 168 -24.98 -11.50 41.84
N ASP A 169 -24.69 -10.59 42.78
CA ASP A 169 -25.59 -10.26 43.89
C ASP A 169 -26.83 -9.48 43.41
N GLU A 170 -26.70 -8.67 42.36
CA GLU A 170 -27.81 -7.95 41.69
C GLU A 170 -28.80 -8.87 40.95
N PHE A 171 -28.48 -10.16 40.80
CA PHE A 171 -29.35 -11.14 40.17
C PHE A 171 -30.51 -11.55 41.09
N ASN A 172 -31.74 -11.17 40.71
CA ASN A 172 -32.94 -11.20 41.56
C ASN A 172 -33.96 -12.32 41.22
N LEU A 173 -33.54 -13.44 40.61
CA LEU A 173 -34.43 -14.57 40.34
C LEU A 173 -34.62 -15.46 41.59
N PRO A 174 -35.82 -16.06 41.82
CA PRO A 174 -36.06 -16.90 42.99
C PRO A 174 -35.25 -18.20 42.94
N PHE A 175 -34.51 -18.48 44.02
CA PHE A 175 -33.65 -19.65 44.11
C PHE A 175 -34.40 -20.89 44.60
N HIS A 176 -34.36 -21.96 43.79
CA HIS A 176 -34.91 -23.26 44.13
C HIS A 176 -33.84 -24.36 44.01
N PRO A 177 -33.68 -25.23 45.01
CA PRO A 177 -32.65 -26.28 45.01
C PRO A 177 -32.98 -27.51 44.15
N GLU A 178 -34.08 -27.51 43.41
CA GLU A 178 -34.51 -28.62 42.55
C GLU A 178 -33.69 -28.66 41.25
N ALA A 179 -33.20 -29.83 40.85
CA ALA A 179 -32.24 -29.98 39.74
C ALA A 179 -32.70 -29.37 38.40
N LEU A 180 -33.99 -29.50 38.06
CA LEU A 180 -34.53 -28.94 36.82
C LEU A 180 -34.60 -27.41 36.86
N VAL A 181 -35.02 -26.83 37.99
CA VAL A 181 -35.13 -25.38 38.19
C VAL A 181 -33.76 -24.74 38.34
N LEU A 182 -32.81 -25.46 38.93
CA LEU A 182 -31.44 -25.02 39.15
C LEU A 182 -30.65 -24.90 37.84
N ASN A 183 -30.89 -25.77 36.86
CA ASN A 183 -30.28 -25.63 35.53
C ASN A 183 -30.80 -24.41 34.78
N VAL A 184 -32.08 -24.07 34.91
CA VAL A 184 -32.65 -22.82 34.36
C VAL A 184 -32.03 -21.61 35.07
N TYR A 185 -31.94 -21.67 36.40
CA TYR A 185 -31.31 -20.60 37.20
C TYR A 185 -29.84 -20.38 36.80
N LYS A 186 -29.05 -21.43 36.56
CA LYS A 186 -27.67 -21.34 36.06
C LYS A 186 -27.60 -20.64 34.70
N LYS A 187 -28.43 -21.07 33.75
CA LYS A 187 -28.44 -20.50 32.40
C LYS A 187 -28.79 -19.02 32.41
N GLU A 188 -29.82 -18.64 33.17
CA GLU A 188 -30.20 -17.24 33.35
C GLU A 188 -29.10 -16.44 34.06
N LEU A 189 -28.39 -17.03 35.03
CA LEU A 189 -27.27 -16.39 35.70
C LEU A 189 -26.06 -16.19 34.77
N HIS A 190 -25.73 -17.18 33.93
CA HIS A 190 -24.69 -17.06 32.91
C HIS A 190 -25.03 -15.94 31.92
N SER A 191 -26.28 -15.90 31.44
CA SER A 191 -26.75 -14.87 30.51
C SER A 191 -26.74 -13.47 31.15
N HIS A 192 -27.19 -13.34 32.41
CA HIS A 192 -27.14 -12.08 33.16
C HIS A 192 -25.70 -11.57 33.34
N VAL A 193 -24.77 -12.47 33.66
CA VAL A 193 -23.35 -12.13 33.83
C VAL A 193 -22.72 -11.73 32.50
N GLU A 194 -22.98 -12.46 31.41
CA GLU A 194 -22.49 -12.12 30.07
C GLU A 194 -23.02 -10.75 29.61
N ALA A 195 -24.34 -10.52 29.75
CA ALA A 195 -24.97 -9.26 29.40
C ALA A 195 -24.45 -8.09 30.24
N GLY A 196 -24.29 -8.30 31.55
CA GLY A 196 -23.77 -7.30 32.47
C GLY A 196 -22.32 -6.92 32.19
N LEU A 197 -21.44 -7.92 32.04
CA LEU A 197 -20.01 -7.71 31.73
C LEU A 197 -19.84 -7.04 30.36
N GLY A 198 -20.57 -7.52 29.34
CA GLY A 198 -20.55 -6.93 28.00
C GLY A 198 -21.08 -5.49 27.96
N SER A 199 -22.17 -5.20 28.69
CA SER A 199 -22.73 -3.85 28.78
C SER A 199 -21.77 -2.88 29.50
N ASN A 200 -21.19 -3.29 30.62
CA ASN A 200 -20.24 -2.47 31.38
C ASN A 200 -18.97 -2.16 30.56
N LEU A 201 -18.44 -3.15 29.84
CA LEU A 201 -17.30 -2.95 28.94
C LEU A 201 -17.65 -1.98 27.81
N ARG A 202 -18.81 -2.18 27.15
CA ARG A 202 -19.27 -1.27 26.09
C ARG A 202 -19.41 0.15 26.61
N ALA A 203 -20.05 0.35 27.76
CA ALA A 203 -20.24 1.67 28.35
C ALA A 203 -18.92 2.37 28.69
N ARG A 204 -17.88 1.63 29.10
CA ARG A 204 -16.56 2.21 29.44
C ARG A 204 -15.66 2.45 28.24
N LEU A 205 -15.69 1.57 27.25
CA LEU A 205 -14.67 1.54 26.19
C LEU A 205 -15.18 1.99 24.83
N SER A 206 -16.47 1.78 24.51
CA SER A 206 -16.97 1.95 23.14
C SER A 206 -16.81 3.39 22.62
N THR A 207 -17.17 4.40 23.40
CA THR A 207 -17.03 5.81 22.99
C THR A 207 -15.57 6.20 22.81
N ALA A 208 -14.69 5.81 23.76
CA ALA A 208 -13.28 6.15 23.71
C ALA A 208 -12.57 5.46 22.53
N LEU A 209 -12.90 4.20 22.25
CA LEU A 209 -12.35 3.45 21.12
C LEU A 209 -12.85 4.02 19.78
N ALA A 210 -14.15 4.28 19.65
CA ALA A 210 -14.73 4.88 18.44
C ALA A 210 -14.08 6.23 18.11
N MET A 211 -13.94 7.12 19.10
CA MET A 211 -13.29 8.43 18.91
C MET A 211 -11.82 8.30 18.46
N ASN A 212 -11.05 7.38 19.05
CA ASN A 212 -9.65 7.17 18.69
C ASN A 212 -9.49 6.59 17.26
N ILE A 213 -10.39 5.69 16.86
CA ILE A 213 -10.41 5.10 15.52
C ILE A 213 -10.80 6.16 14.49
N ASP A 214 -11.87 6.94 14.75
CA ASP A 214 -12.28 8.04 13.88
C ASP A 214 -11.20 9.11 13.73
N GLN A 215 -10.49 9.43 14.81
CA GLN A 215 -9.34 10.34 14.75
C GLN A 215 -8.21 9.77 13.89
N SER A 216 -7.88 8.49 14.05
CA SER A 216 -6.84 7.83 13.25
C SER A 216 -7.19 7.74 11.78
N GLN A 217 -8.44 7.40 11.46
CA GLN A 217 -8.93 7.38 10.08
C GLN A 217 -8.91 8.77 9.45
N ARG A 218 -9.30 9.83 10.19
CA ARG A 218 -9.21 11.21 9.70
C ARG A 218 -7.77 11.63 9.41
N GLU A 219 -6.82 11.29 10.28
CA GLU A 219 -5.41 11.59 10.04
C GLU A 219 -4.86 10.84 8.81
N MET A 220 -5.24 9.56 8.63
CA MET A 220 -4.86 8.80 7.44
C MET A 220 -5.37 9.47 6.16
N ILE A 221 -6.64 9.89 6.16
CA ILE A 221 -7.27 10.58 5.03
C ILE A 221 -6.57 11.89 4.75
N ASP A 222 -6.33 12.72 5.77
CA ASP A 222 -5.68 14.02 5.63
C ASP A 222 -4.28 13.87 5.01
N LYS A 223 -3.44 12.99 5.58
CA LYS A 223 -2.09 12.73 5.07
C LYS A 223 -2.10 12.18 3.64
N MET A 224 -2.98 11.22 3.32
CA MET A 224 -3.07 10.66 1.96
C MET A 224 -3.65 11.64 0.95
N SER A 225 -4.57 12.51 1.35
CA SER A 225 -5.17 13.52 0.47
C SER A 225 -4.12 14.50 -0.09
N THR A 226 -3.05 14.77 0.66
CA THR A 226 -1.96 15.63 0.19
C THR A 226 -1.22 15.06 -1.03
N LEU A 227 -1.27 13.74 -1.24
CA LEU A 227 -0.66 13.06 -2.38
C LEU A 227 -1.57 13.01 -3.61
N LEU A 228 -2.86 13.33 -3.43
CA LEU A 228 -3.84 13.30 -4.50
C LEU A 228 -3.91 14.66 -5.24
N PRO A 229 -4.21 14.63 -6.56
CA PRO A 229 -4.53 15.83 -7.35
C PRO A 229 -5.74 16.56 -6.79
N GLU A 230 -5.81 17.89 -6.94
CA GLU A 230 -6.88 18.73 -6.35
C GLU A 230 -8.29 18.24 -6.73
N ASP A 231 -8.45 17.75 -7.96
CA ASP A 231 -9.72 17.21 -8.47
C ASP A 231 -10.19 15.94 -7.74
N LYS A 232 -9.24 15.18 -7.17
CA LYS A 232 -9.47 13.95 -6.40
C LYS A 232 -9.31 14.14 -4.89
N ARG A 233 -8.89 15.32 -4.41
CA ARG A 233 -8.79 15.65 -2.97
C ARG A 233 -10.15 15.68 -2.28
N ASN A 234 -11.22 15.88 -3.03
CA ASN A 234 -12.58 15.65 -2.59
C ASN A 234 -12.85 14.14 -2.50
N ILE A 235 -12.28 13.48 -1.49
CA ILE A 235 -12.64 12.13 -0.99
C ILE A 235 -14.11 12.11 -0.45
N ASN A 236 -14.88 13.15 -0.77
CA ASN A 236 -16.08 13.67 -0.13
C ASN A 236 -17.41 13.17 -0.72
N VAL A 237 -17.46 12.05 -1.44
CA VAL A 237 -18.79 11.49 -1.84
C VAL A 237 -19.03 10.05 -1.39
N THR A 238 -18.01 9.24 -1.10
CA THR A 238 -18.26 7.80 -0.95
C THR A 238 -17.36 7.16 0.10
N ASN A 239 -17.52 7.57 1.37
CA ASN A 239 -17.64 6.54 2.41
C ASN A 239 -19.13 6.43 2.76
N PRO A 240 -19.97 5.84 1.88
CA PRO A 240 -21.39 5.79 2.10
C PRO A 240 -21.62 4.72 3.15
N LYS A 241 -22.16 5.13 4.31
CA LYS A 241 -22.43 4.28 5.48
C LYS A 241 -21.16 3.79 6.19
N ARG A 242 -20.57 4.65 7.03
CA ARG A 242 -20.00 4.12 8.27
C ARG A 242 -21.17 3.83 9.21
N GLU A 243 -21.53 2.56 9.33
CA GLU A 243 -22.04 2.13 10.62
C GLU A 243 -20.95 2.48 11.65
N PRO A 244 -21.31 3.11 12.79
CA PRO A 244 -20.32 3.43 13.81
C PRO A 244 -19.59 2.14 14.18
N PHE A 245 -18.24 2.19 14.21
CA PHE A 245 -17.46 1.03 14.58
C PHE A 245 -17.83 0.63 16.02
N GLU A 246 -18.53 -0.49 16.14
CA GLU A 246 -18.90 -1.08 17.42
C GLU A 246 -18.03 -2.31 17.66
N VAL A 247 -17.26 -2.27 18.73
CA VAL A 247 -16.48 -3.42 19.18
C VAL A 247 -17.42 -4.51 19.67
N LEU A 248 -17.30 -5.69 19.09
CA LEU A 248 -18.06 -6.85 19.53
C LEU A 248 -17.28 -7.60 20.63
N TYR A 249 -17.69 -7.41 21.88
CA TYR A 249 -17.18 -8.16 23.03
C TYR A 249 -17.91 -9.50 23.13
N ARG A 250 -17.26 -10.62 22.73
CA ARG A 250 -17.83 -11.97 22.86
C ARG A 250 -17.29 -12.66 24.10
N LEU A 251 -18.14 -12.80 25.12
CA LEU A 251 -17.81 -13.39 26.42
C LEU A 251 -18.77 -14.56 26.66
N HIS A 252 -18.67 -15.63 25.88
CA HIS A 252 -19.61 -16.77 25.94
C HIS A 252 -19.60 -17.49 27.31
N CYS A 253 -20.35 -16.97 28.28
CA CYS A 253 -20.31 -17.44 29.67
C CYS A 253 -21.00 -18.79 29.83
N ASP A 254 -22.02 -19.07 29.00
CA ASP A 254 -22.72 -20.35 28.93
C ASP A 254 -21.77 -21.52 28.64
N ASN A 255 -20.86 -21.35 27.67
CA ASN A 255 -19.88 -22.38 27.32
C ASN A 255 -18.71 -22.40 28.30
N LEU A 256 -18.32 -21.23 28.81
CA LEU A 256 -17.16 -21.08 29.66
C LEU A 256 -17.38 -21.63 31.09
N CYS A 257 -18.62 -21.53 31.59
CA CYS A 257 -19.02 -21.98 32.92
C CYS A 257 -19.90 -23.24 32.89
N GLY A 258 -20.05 -23.90 31.74
CA GLY A 258 -20.89 -25.09 31.59
C GLY A 258 -20.42 -26.32 32.39
N ASP A 259 -19.18 -26.31 32.87
CA ASP A 259 -18.59 -27.32 33.76
C ASP A 259 -18.82 -27.04 35.26
N PHE A 260 -19.62 -26.02 35.60
CA PHE A 260 -19.91 -25.65 36.97
C PHE A 260 -20.79 -26.69 37.67
N HIS A 261 -20.23 -27.31 38.72
CA HIS A 261 -20.92 -28.26 39.59
C HIS A 261 -21.10 -27.67 40.99
N GLU A 262 -22.36 -27.49 41.40
CA GLU A 262 -22.74 -26.96 42.70
C GLU A 262 -22.55 -28.00 43.82
N GLN A 263 -21.99 -27.55 44.94
CA GLN A 263 -21.97 -28.33 46.17
C GLN A 263 -22.92 -27.70 47.18
N LEU A 264 -24.21 -28.03 47.05
CA LEU A 264 -25.29 -27.56 47.94
C LEU A 264 -25.60 -28.51 49.11
N GLU A 265 -24.84 -29.61 49.21
CA GLU A 265 -24.96 -30.56 50.31
C GLU A 265 -24.51 -29.91 51.63
N PHE A 266 -25.35 -30.05 52.65
CA PHE A 266 -25.05 -29.57 53.99
C PHE A 266 -23.81 -30.30 54.55
N LYS A 267 -22.69 -29.58 54.67
CA LYS A 267 -21.45 -30.07 55.29
C LYS A 267 -21.23 -29.29 56.58
N PHE A 268 -21.41 -29.94 57.73
CA PHE A 268 -21.21 -29.32 59.03
C PHE A 268 -19.78 -28.77 59.17
N SER A 269 -19.64 -27.48 59.50
CA SER A 269 -18.36 -26.76 59.54
C SER A 269 -17.37 -27.37 60.53
N TRP A 270 -17.85 -28.13 61.51
CA TRP A 270 -17.07 -28.85 62.54
C TRP A 270 -17.15 -30.38 62.39
N GLY A 271 -17.33 -30.88 61.16
CA GLY A 271 -17.25 -32.32 60.90
C GLY A 271 -15.95 -32.92 61.47
N LEU A 272 -16.04 -34.11 62.07
CA LEU A 272 -14.93 -34.76 62.77
C LEU A 272 -13.63 -34.84 61.92
N SER A 273 -13.75 -34.94 60.60
CA SER A 273 -12.62 -34.92 59.64
C SER A 273 -11.86 -33.58 59.57
N LYS A 274 -12.56 -32.44 59.73
CA LYS A 274 -11.93 -31.10 59.77
C LYS A 274 -11.36 -30.75 61.16
N LEU A 275 -11.92 -31.34 62.21
CA LEU A 275 -11.40 -31.23 63.58
C LEU A 275 -10.07 -31.99 63.73
N VAL A 276 -9.97 -33.20 63.18
CA VAL A 276 -8.72 -34.00 63.19
C VAL A 276 -7.60 -33.33 62.40
N THR A 277 -7.91 -32.66 61.27
CA THR A 277 -6.91 -31.94 60.47
C THR A 277 -6.47 -30.62 61.09
N ARG A 278 -7.34 -29.89 61.80
CA ARG A 278 -6.90 -28.73 62.60
C ARG A 278 -6.08 -29.13 63.82
N VAL A 279 -6.45 -30.18 64.54
CA VAL A 279 -5.71 -30.65 65.72
C VAL A 279 -4.33 -31.20 65.32
N SER A 280 -4.21 -31.88 64.18
CA SER A 280 -2.90 -32.31 63.67
C SER A 280 -2.03 -31.14 63.20
N SER A 281 -2.62 -30.08 62.63
CA SER A 281 -1.88 -28.85 62.31
C SER A 281 -1.40 -28.09 63.54
N LEU A 282 -2.18 -28.08 64.63
CA LEU A 282 -1.81 -27.45 65.90
C LEU A 282 -0.71 -28.26 66.63
N ALA A 283 -0.77 -29.60 66.57
CA ALA A 283 0.27 -30.48 67.10
C ALA A 283 1.61 -30.33 66.35
N ASN A 284 1.58 -30.02 65.05
CA ASN A 284 2.78 -29.72 64.26
C ASN A 284 3.32 -28.29 64.49
N TRP A 285 2.46 -27.32 64.83
CA TRP A 285 2.90 -25.96 65.20
C TRP A 285 3.72 -25.96 66.49
N SER A 286 3.35 -26.77 67.49
CA SER A 286 4.09 -26.91 68.74
C SER A 286 5.51 -27.49 68.57
N ARG A 287 5.80 -28.16 67.44
CA ARG A 287 7.09 -28.83 67.19
C ARG A 287 8.10 -27.93 66.46
N ASN A 288 7.66 -26.78 65.92
CA ASN A 288 8.49 -25.88 65.10
C ASN A 288 8.93 -24.58 65.80
N GLN A 289 8.69 -24.43 67.12
CA GLN A 289 9.12 -23.23 67.86
C GLN A 289 10.49 -23.34 68.56
N SER A 290 11.26 -24.39 68.27
CA SER A 290 12.62 -24.56 68.80
C SER A 290 13.58 -25.03 67.71
N ARG A 291 13.90 -24.13 66.78
CA ARG A 291 15.12 -24.11 65.94
C ARG A 291 15.14 -22.83 65.10
N VAL A 292 15.32 -21.70 65.78
CA VAL A 292 15.86 -20.48 65.16
C VAL A 292 17.15 -20.20 65.90
N LEU A 293 18.29 -20.48 65.26
CA LEU A 293 19.55 -19.73 65.40
C LEU A 293 20.63 -20.34 64.49
N ILE A 294 21.25 -19.44 63.72
CA ILE A 294 22.57 -19.50 63.08
C ILE A 294 22.63 -20.01 61.63
N SER A 295 22.67 -19.04 60.71
CA SER A 295 23.39 -19.08 59.42
C SER A 295 24.91 -18.93 59.68
N PRO A 296 25.87 -19.35 58.81
CA PRO A 296 26.09 -18.64 57.54
C PRO A 296 26.73 -19.41 56.34
N SER A 297 26.36 -18.96 55.12
CA SER A 297 27.19 -18.61 53.93
C SER A 297 28.24 -19.54 53.25
N HIS A 298 28.17 -19.50 51.90
CA HIS A 298 29.23 -19.56 50.84
C HIS A 298 29.46 -20.86 50.00
N ASN A 299 28.87 -20.85 48.78
CA ASN A 299 29.39 -21.04 47.39
C ASN A 299 30.61 -21.93 47.05
N PRO A 300 30.88 -22.27 45.75
CA PRO A 300 30.01 -22.62 44.60
C PRO A 300 30.55 -23.86 43.81
N SER A 301 29.85 -24.33 42.76
CA SER A 301 30.37 -24.74 41.43
C SER A 301 29.55 -25.83 40.72
N THR A 302 29.25 -25.57 39.42
CA THR A 302 29.11 -26.50 38.26
C THR A 302 28.03 -27.60 38.32
N SER A 303 27.20 -27.89 37.31
CA SER A 303 27.25 -27.65 35.86
C SER A 303 25.94 -28.16 35.20
N ALA A 304 25.50 -27.45 34.16
CA ALA A 304 24.98 -27.91 32.87
C ALA A 304 23.60 -28.62 32.70
N VAL A 305 23.00 -28.25 31.55
CA VAL A 305 22.00 -28.93 30.69
C VAL A 305 20.53 -28.92 31.11
N ASP A 306 19.82 -27.96 30.51
CA ASP A 306 18.76 -28.12 29.51
C ASP A 306 17.66 -29.20 29.67
N GLY A 307 16.42 -28.73 29.49
CA GLY A 307 15.30 -29.44 28.87
C GLY A 307 14.72 -30.67 29.58
N SER A 308 13.58 -30.51 30.27
CA SER A 308 12.40 -31.33 29.92
C SER A 308 11.12 -30.84 30.60
N PHE A 309 10.10 -30.63 29.77
CA PHE A 309 8.70 -30.68 30.15
C PHE A 309 8.29 -32.15 30.35
N ASN A 310 7.70 -32.50 31.49
CA ASN A 310 6.83 -33.67 31.67
C ASN A 310 5.74 -33.24 32.68
N ASN A 311 4.52 -32.95 32.24
CA ASN A 311 3.43 -33.90 31.99
C ASN A 311 3.17 -34.88 33.15
N PHE A 312 2.12 -34.50 33.91
CA PHE A 312 1.10 -35.32 34.55
C PHE A 312 1.29 -36.85 34.53
N ASP A 313 1.66 -37.39 35.69
CA ASP A 313 1.29 -38.74 36.11
C ASP A 313 -0.16 -38.73 36.63
N GLN A 314 -1.04 -39.48 35.96
CA GLN A 314 -2.31 -39.91 36.53
C GLN A 314 -2.55 -41.39 36.19
N SER A 315 -2.07 -42.27 37.06
CA SER A 315 -2.64 -43.61 37.26
C SER A 315 -1.98 -44.25 38.48
N LEU A 316 -2.76 -44.99 39.27
CA LEU A 316 -2.35 -45.88 40.37
C LEU A 316 -2.07 -45.25 41.73
N ALA A 317 -3.14 -44.86 42.44
CA ALA A 317 -3.16 -44.89 43.90
C ALA A 317 -4.58 -45.11 44.45
N VAL A 318 -5.28 -46.12 43.93
CA VAL A 318 -6.28 -46.81 44.74
C VAL A 318 -5.53 -47.92 45.46
N GLU A 319 -5.78 -48.06 46.76
CA GLU A 319 -5.31 -49.15 47.62
C GLU A 319 -3.96 -48.98 48.34
N LYS A 320 -3.84 -47.93 49.15
CA LYS A 320 -2.91 -47.89 50.31
C LYS A 320 -3.50 -47.18 51.54
N ASN A 321 -4.79 -47.37 51.79
CA ASN A 321 -5.51 -46.76 52.92
C ASN A 321 -5.64 -47.65 54.17
N LEU A 322 -4.87 -48.76 54.27
CA LEU A 322 -4.93 -49.66 55.43
C LEU A 322 -3.68 -49.67 56.33
N SER A 323 -2.71 -48.77 56.15
CA SER A 323 -1.44 -48.81 56.90
C SER A 323 -1.19 -47.63 57.86
N MET A 324 -2.10 -46.64 57.95
CA MET A 324 -1.88 -45.45 58.81
C MET A 324 -2.41 -45.60 60.25
N ILE A 325 -3.35 -46.49 60.52
CA ILE A 325 -3.86 -46.72 61.89
C ILE A 325 -2.81 -47.46 62.75
N SER A 326 -1.92 -48.24 62.13
CA SER A 326 -0.86 -48.98 62.83
C SER A 326 0.31 -48.10 63.32
N ARG A 327 0.58 -46.96 62.66
CA ARG A 327 1.74 -46.10 63.00
C ARG A 327 1.50 -45.11 64.15
N VAL A 328 0.25 -44.81 64.48
CA VAL A 328 -0.08 -43.94 65.63
C VAL A 328 0.05 -44.70 66.96
N VAL A 329 -0.14 -46.02 66.96
CA VAL A 329 0.09 -46.88 68.13
C VAL A 329 1.59 -47.17 68.33
N ALA A 330 2.40 -47.15 67.25
CA ALA A 330 3.83 -47.46 67.32
C ALA A 330 4.74 -46.26 67.67
N ALA A 331 4.25 -45.01 67.58
CA ALA A 331 5.08 -43.82 67.82
C ALA A 331 4.96 -43.22 69.24
N SER A 332 4.17 -43.84 70.14
CA SER A 332 4.08 -43.41 71.55
C SER A 332 5.10 -44.11 72.47
N VAL A 333 5.98 -44.96 71.93
CA VAL A 333 7.06 -45.59 72.68
C VAL A 333 8.31 -44.72 72.58
N GLY A 334 8.37 -43.66 73.39
CA GLY A 334 9.58 -42.86 73.47
C GLY A 334 9.42 -41.44 74.01
N THR A 335 8.75 -41.24 75.14
CA THR A 335 8.95 -40.02 75.96
C THR A 335 8.42 -40.22 77.39
N GLN A 336 9.31 -40.13 78.39
CA GLN A 336 9.02 -40.19 79.83
C GLN A 336 8.31 -38.93 80.38
N GLY A 337 7.38 -38.34 79.62
CA GLY A 337 6.51 -37.24 80.09
C GLY A 337 5.02 -37.61 80.07
N THR A 338 4.66 -38.72 79.44
CA THR A 338 3.26 -39.06 79.10
C THR A 338 2.51 -39.76 80.24
N VAL A 339 3.21 -40.33 81.22
CA VAL A 339 2.59 -41.12 82.29
C VAL A 339 1.87 -40.24 83.32
N GLY A 340 2.33 -39.01 83.57
CA GLY A 340 1.65 -38.07 84.49
C GLY A 340 0.37 -37.46 83.92
N GLY A 341 0.36 -37.14 82.62
CA GLY A 341 -0.82 -36.57 81.94
C GLY A 341 -1.95 -37.58 81.74
N LEU A 342 -1.63 -38.85 81.52
CA LEU A 342 -2.63 -39.92 81.33
C LEU A 342 -3.34 -40.31 82.63
N VAL A 343 -2.66 -40.20 83.78
CA VAL A 343 -3.27 -40.47 85.09
C VAL A 343 -4.17 -39.31 85.54
N LEU A 344 -3.78 -38.05 85.30
CA LEU A 344 -4.63 -36.88 85.56
C LEU A 344 -5.83 -36.80 84.59
N ALA A 345 -5.63 -37.10 83.30
CA ALA A 345 -6.71 -37.21 82.33
C ALA A 345 -7.66 -38.37 82.64
N GLY A 346 -7.13 -39.52 83.09
CA GLY A 346 -7.92 -40.68 83.51
C GLY A 346 -8.74 -40.45 84.78
N PHE A 347 -8.21 -39.69 85.74
CA PHE A 347 -8.93 -39.39 87.00
C PHE A 347 -10.00 -38.29 86.82
N MET A 348 -9.75 -37.31 85.96
CA MET A 348 -10.74 -36.28 85.57
C MET A 348 -11.87 -36.86 84.69
N LEU A 349 -11.58 -37.83 83.81
CA LEU A 349 -12.61 -38.56 83.07
C LEU A 349 -13.51 -39.42 83.97
N LYS A 350 -13.01 -39.91 85.11
CA LYS A 350 -13.80 -40.77 86.01
C LYS A 350 -14.72 -39.96 86.94
N THR A 351 -14.39 -38.71 87.26
CA THR A 351 -15.13 -37.88 88.22
C THR A 351 -16.05 -36.83 87.55
N VAL A 352 -15.71 -36.38 86.34
CA VAL A 352 -16.51 -35.38 85.58
C VAL A 352 -16.82 -35.85 84.15
N GLY A 353 -16.30 -37.00 83.71
CA GLY A 353 -16.26 -37.37 82.28
C GLY A 353 -17.61 -37.52 81.59
N TRP A 354 -18.64 -38.07 82.24
CA TRP A 354 -19.95 -38.15 81.58
C TRP A 354 -20.62 -36.77 81.43
N ARG A 355 -20.46 -35.88 82.41
CA ARG A 355 -21.02 -34.51 82.35
C ARG A 355 -20.32 -33.65 81.30
N LEU A 356 -19.00 -33.81 81.15
CA LEU A 356 -18.22 -33.08 80.15
C LEU A 356 -18.48 -33.60 78.73
N ILE A 357 -18.65 -34.92 78.55
CA ILE A 357 -19.05 -35.53 77.28
C ILE A 357 -20.47 -35.10 76.89
N ILE A 358 -21.41 -35.08 77.86
CA ILE A 358 -22.78 -34.60 77.64
C ILE A 358 -22.80 -33.09 77.35
N ALA A 359 -22.02 -32.28 78.07
CA ALA A 359 -21.93 -30.85 77.84
C ALA A 359 -21.30 -30.53 76.48
N ALA A 360 -20.20 -31.20 76.11
CA ALA A 360 -19.56 -31.05 74.80
C ALA A 360 -20.45 -31.57 73.66
N GLY A 361 -21.13 -32.71 73.86
CA GLY A 361 -22.10 -33.26 72.91
C GLY A 361 -23.33 -32.37 72.76
N SER A 362 -23.79 -31.73 73.85
CA SER A 362 -24.87 -30.75 73.83
C SER A 362 -24.47 -29.47 73.10
N ILE A 363 -23.29 -28.91 73.38
CA ILE A 363 -22.76 -27.74 72.65
C ILE A 363 -22.58 -28.06 71.16
N TYR A 364 -22.01 -29.21 70.83
CA TYR A 364 -21.85 -29.67 69.45
C TYR A 364 -23.21 -29.89 68.76
N GLY A 365 -24.17 -30.49 69.46
CA GLY A 365 -25.53 -30.70 68.98
C GLY A 365 -26.29 -29.39 68.75
N VAL A 366 -26.13 -28.41 69.64
CA VAL A 366 -26.70 -27.06 69.48
C VAL A 366 -26.05 -26.33 68.32
N LEU A 367 -24.72 -26.42 68.13
CA LEU A 367 -24.04 -25.86 66.96
C LEU A 367 -24.48 -26.55 65.66
N TYR A 368 -24.67 -27.87 65.68
CA TYR A 368 -25.19 -28.63 64.54
C TYR A 368 -26.63 -28.25 64.20
N LEU A 369 -27.51 -28.15 65.19
CA LEU A 369 -28.88 -27.68 64.99
C LEU A 369 -28.89 -26.23 64.51
N TYR A 370 -28.06 -25.36 65.10
CA TYR A 370 -27.95 -23.97 64.69
C TYR A 370 -27.50 -23.85 63.24
N GLU A 371 -26.48 -24.59 62.81
CA GLU A 371 -25.99 -24.59 61.43
C GLU A 371 -27.04 -25.20 60.47
N ARG A 372 -27.74 -26.26 60.90
CA ARG A 372 -28.78 -26.92 60.09
C ARG A 372 -30.06 -26.10 59.96
N LEU A 373 -30.46 -25.37 61.00
CA LEU A 373 -31.58 -24.43 60.97
C LEU A 373 -31.21 -23.15 60.20
N SER A 374 -29.94 -22.72 60.28
CA SER A 374 -29.42 -21.58 59.51
C SER A 374 -29.23 -21.90 58.02
N TRP A 375 -29.19 -23.18 57.64
CA TRP A 375 -29.09 -23.67 56.25
C TRP A 375 -30.43 -23.55 55.50
N THR A 376 -30.90 -22.31 55.38
CA THR A 376 -32.12 -21.94 54.64
C THR A 376 -31.86 -21.85 53.12
N THR A 377 -32.91 -21.76 52.31
CA THR A 377 -32.80 -21.54 50.84
C THR A 377 -31.95 -20.31 50.51
N LYS A 378 -32.03 -19.24 51.33
CA LYS A 378 -31.20 -18.03 51.20
C LYS A 378 -29.71 -18.28 51.50
N ALA A 379 -29.39 -19.15 52.46
CA ALA A 379 -28.01 -19.51 52.75
C ALA A 379 -27.39 -20.36 51.62
N LYS A 380 -28.19 -21.28 51.05
CA LYS A 380 -27.81 -22.07 49.87
C LYS A 380 -27.57 -21.19 48.63
N GLU A 381 -28.41 -20.19 48.41
CA GLU A 381 -28.25 -19.22 47.32
C GLU A 381 -26.95 -18.42 47.47
N ARG A 382 -26.64 -17.92 48.67
CA ARG A 382 -25.38 -17.19 48.92
C ARG A 382 -24.14 -18.05 48.69
N GLU A 383 -24.17 -19.30 49.15
CA GLU A 383 -23.05 -20.22 48.95
C GLU A 383 -22.92 -20.63 47.47
N PHE A 384 -24.04 -20.80 46.76
CA PHE A 384 -24.05 -21.01 45.31
C PHE A 384 -23.44 -19.82 44.56
N LYS A 385 -23.90 -18.60 44.85
CA LYS A 385 -23.39 -17.36 44.23
C LYS A 385 -21.90 -17.19 44.52
N ARG A 386 -21.43 -17.50 45.73
CA ARG A 386 -20.00 -17.49 46.08
C ARG A 386 -19.18 -18.48 45.26
N GLN A 387 -19.61 -19.75 45.21
CA GLN A 387 -18.95 -20.79 44.40
C GLN A 387 -18.94 -20.43 42.91
N TYR A 388 -20.04 -19.85 42.42
CA TYR A 388 -20.15 -19.39 41.05
C TYR A 388 -19.19 -18.23 40.74
N VAL A 389 -19.11 -17.22 41.61
CA VAL A 389 -18.18 -16.08 41.46
C VAL A 389 -16.74 -16.58 41.42
N ASP A 390 -16.36 -17.50 42.31
CA ASP A 390 -15.01 -18.08 42.33
C ASP A 390 -14.69 -18.84 41.01
N HIS A 391 -15.64 -19.67 40.52
CA HIS A 391 -15.51 -20.42 39.27
C HIS A 391 -15.46 -19.52 38.04
N ALA A 392 -16.43 -18.62 37.92
CA ALA A 392 -16.53 -17.67 36.82
C ALA A 392 -15.33 -16.72 36.79
N THR A 393 -14.82 -16.26 37.94
CA THR A 393 -13.60 -15.45 38.01
C THR A 393 -12.39 -16.21 37.44
N ALA A 394 -12.21 -17.48 37.81
CA ALA A 394 -11.09 -18.28 37.31
C ALA A 394 -11.18 -18.49 35.80
N LYS A 395 -12.38 -18.80 35.29
CA LYS A 395 -12.59 -19.04 33.86
C LYS A 395 -12.55 -17.76 33.02
N LEU A 396 -13.15 -16.67 33.48
CA LEU A 396 -13.12 -15.38 32.79
C LEU A 396 -11.69 -14.85 32.65
N ARG A 397 -10.83 -15.07 33.66
CA ARG A 397 -9.40 -14.71 33.57
C ARG A 397 -8.66 -15.42 32.44
N LEU A 398 -9.05 -16.65 32.09
CA LEU A 398 -8.42 -17.39 30.99
C LEU A 398 -8.75 -16.81 29.61
N ILE A 399 -9.90 -16.13 29.47
CA ILE A 399 -10.35 -15.56 28.20
C ILE A 399 -10.05 -14.07 28.08
N VAL A 400 -9.44 -13.44 29.10
CA VAL A 400 -9.10 -12.00 29.06
C VAL A 400 -8.21 -11.72 27.86
N ASP A 401 -7.10 -12.45 27.76
CA ASP A 401 -6.10 -12.28 26.69
C ASP A 401 -6.70 -12.58 25.31
N LEU A 402 -7.58 -13.58 25.22
CA LEU A 402 -8.27 -13.89 23.96
C LEU A 402 -9.26 -12.79 23.56
N THR A 403 -10.00 -12.23 24.53
CA THR A 403 -11.02 -11.20 24.26
C THR A 403 -10.35 -9.87 23.91
N SER A 404 -9.28 -9.51 24.60
CA SER A 404 -8.50 -8.30 24.31
C SER A 404 -7.79 -8.41 22.96
N ALA A 405 -7.17 -9.55 22.64
CA ALA A 405 -6.56 -9.80 21.33
C ALA A 405 -7.60 -9.80 20.19
N ASN A 406 -8.78 -10.38 20.41
CA ASN A 406 -9.84 -10.35 19.40
C ASN A 406 -10.39 -8.93 19.16
N CYS A 407 -10.44 -8.10 20.20
CA CYS A 407 -10.80 -6.69 20.08
C CYS A 407 -9.71 -5.89 19.34
N SER A 408 -8.45 -6.05 19.72
CA SER A 408 -7.33 -5.35 19.10
C SER A 408 -7.20 -5.75 17.61
N HIS A 409 -7.44 -7.01 17.27
CA HIS A 409 -7.52 -7.50 15.89
C HIS A 409 -8.66 -6.85 15.09
N GLN A 410 -9.85 -6.68 15.67
CA GLN A 410 -10.96 -5.96 15.00
C GLN A 410 -10.56 -4.53 14.64
N VAL A 411 -9.89 -3.82 15.56
CA VAL A 411 -9.39 -2.46 15.33
C VAL A 411 -8.28 -2.44 14.27
N GLN A 412 -7.35 -3.40 14.33
CA GLN A 412 -6.30 -3.56 13.33
C GLN A 412 -6.88 -3.74 11.93
N GLN A 413 -7.89 -4.60 11.79
CA GLN A 413 -8.51 -4.91 10.51
C GLN A 413 -9.22 -3.68 9.92
N GLU A 414 -9.98 -2.94 10.74
CA GLU A 414 -10.71 -1.75 10.30
C GLU A 414 -9.77 -0.64 9.80
N LEU A 415 -8.71 -0.37 10.57
CA LEU A 415 -7.70 0.64 10.22
C LEU A 415 -6.85 0.21 9.02
N SER A 416 -6.39 -1.04 8.99
CA SER A 416 -5.58 -1.56 7.88
C SER A 416 -6.37 -1.60 6.58
N THR A 417 -7.66 -1.96 6.63
CA THR A 417 -8.55 -1.95 5.46
C THR A 417 -8.77 -0.53 4.94
N THR A 418 -9.01 0.43 5.84
CA THR A 418 -9.13 1.85 5.47
C THR A 418 -7.85 2.35 4.83
N PHE A 419 -6.70 2.04 5.43
CA PHE A 419 -5.39 2.43 4.93
C PHE A 419 -5.09 1.83 3.54
N ALA A 420 -5.37 0.53 3.33
CA ALA A 420 -5.17 -0.14 2.06
C ALA A 420 -5.99 0.49 0.92
N ARG A 421 -7.25 0.88 1.18
CA ARG A 421 -8.08 1.59 0.21
C ARG A 421 -7.48 2.95 -0.17
N LEU A 422 -6.93 3.68 0.81
CA LEU A 422 -6.28 4.96 0.54
C LEU A 422 -4.99 4.79 -0.27
N CYS A 423 -4.18 3.76 0.01
CA CYS A 423 -3.01 3.44 -0.81
C CYS A 423 -3.40 3.18 -2.26
N GLN A 424 -4.45 2.36 -2.48
CA GLN A 424 -4.92 2.06 -3.82
C GLN A 424 -5.33 3.34 -4.59
N LEU A 425 -6.01 4.29 -3.95
CA LEU A 425 -6.37 5.57 -4.58
C LEU A 425 -5.15 6.41 -4.97
N VAL A 426 -4.11 6.42 -4.13
CA VAL A 426 -2.85 7.11 -4.43
C VAL A 426 -2.12 6.41 -5.57
N ASP A 427 -2.05 5.07 -5.56
CA ASP A 427 -1.43 4.26 -6.60
C ASP A 427 -2.13 4.43 -7.96
N GLU A 428 -3.47 4.47 -7.96
CA GLU A 428 -4.27 4.79 -9.17
C GLU A 428 -3.91 6.18 -9.70
N SER A 429 -3.81 7.18 -8.83
CA SER A 429 -3.41 8.53 -9.24
C SER A 429 -1.97 8.61 -9.74
N ALA A 430 -1.05 7.84 -9.15
CA ALA A 430 0.33 7.74 -9.61
C ALA A 430 0.43 7.02 -10.97
N SER A 431 -0.40 6.00 -11.18
CA SER A 431 -0.53 5.31 -12.47
C SER A 431 -1.06 6.25 -13.56
N ASP A 432 -2.07 7.07 -13.27
CA ASP A 432 -2.59 8.07 -14.21
C ASP A 432 -1.47 9.04 -14.67
N LEU A 433 -0.68 9.57 -13.72
CA LEU A 433 0.47 10.44 -14.03
C LEU A 433 1.53 9.72 -14.89
N ASN A 434 1.78 8.45 -14.61
CA ASN A 434 2.72 7.64 -15.39
C ASN A 434 2.21 7.40 -16.83
N ASP A 435 0.90 7.21 -17.01
CA ASP A 435 0.31 7.05 -18.33
C ASP A 435 0.29 8.37 -19.13
N GLU A 436 0.06 9.51 -18.47
CA GLU A 436 0.28 10.84 -19.08
C GLU A 436 1.74 11.04 -19.51
N MET A 437 2.69 10.60 -18.69
CA MET A 437 4.11 10.65 -19.03
C MET A 437 4.43 9.78 -20.27
N LYS A 438 3.86 8.58 -20.38
CA LYS A 438 3.99 7.74 -21.59
C LYS A 438 3.40 8.41 -22.82
N ASN A 439 2.30 9.15 -22.67
CA ASN A 439 1.72 9.94 -23.76
C ASN A 439 2.66 11.07 -24.20
N LEU A 440 3.25 11.81 -23.26
CA LEU A 440 4.26 12.83 -23.57
C LEU A 440 5.46 12.23 -24.30
N ASP A 441 5.91 11.02 -23.94
CA ASP A 441 6.99 10.32 -24.65
C ASP A 441 6.63 9.96 -26.09
N ARG A 442 5.39 9.53 -26.34
CA ARG A 442 4.90 9.28 -27.70
C ARG A 442 4.89 10.57 -28.53
N GLU A 443 4.42 11.66 -27.95
CA GLU A 443 4.41 12.97 -28.61
C GLU A 443 5.81 13.51 -28.89
N LEU A 444 6.75 13.37 -27.94
CA LEU A 444 8.16 13.72 -28.14
C LEU A 444 8.79 12.90 -29.28
N SER A 445 8.47 11.60 -29.37
CA SER A 445 8.91 10.76 -30.48
C SER A 445 8.37 11.25 -31.83
N MET A 446 7.08 11.63 -31.88
CA MET A 446 6.48 12.20 -33.09
C MET A 446 7.11 13.53 -33.50
N LEU A 447 7.37 14.42 -32.53
CA LEU A 447 8.05 15.70 -32.78
C LEU A 447 9.49 15.49 -33.29
N THR A 448 10.20 14.51 -32.73
CA THR A 448 11.55 14.14 -33.20
C THR A 448 11.52 13.69 -34.67
N LYS A 449 10.61 12.78 -35.01
CA LYS A 449 10.42 12.32 -36.40
C LYS A 449 10.06 13.47 -37.35
N SER A 450 9.15 14.36 -36.93
CA SER A 450 8.78 15.54 -37.73
C SER A 450 9.98 16.45 -37.99
N THR A 451 10.81 16.66 -36.96
CA THR A 451 12.05 17.44 -37.05
C THR A 451 13.05 16.83 -38.02
N GLU A 452 13.23 15.51 -37.99
CA GLU A 452 14.13 14.79 -38.90
C GLU A 452 13.65 14.89 -40.35
N ILE A 453 12.35 14.67 -40.60
CA ILE A 453 11.76 14.80 -41.93
C ILE A 453 11.93 16.23 -42.45
N ALA A 454 11.64 17.24 -41.62
CA ALA A 454 11.79 18.65 -41.99
C ALA A 454 13.25 18.98 -42.36
N LYS A 455 14.24 18.45 -41.61
CA LYS A 455 15.66 18.61 -41.93
C LYS A 455 16.03 17.96 -43.27
N VAL A 456 15.59 16.73 -43.52
CA VAL A 456 15.85 16.03 -44.78
C VAL A 456 15.23 16.78 -45.97
N LEU A 457 13.98 17.24 -45.83
CA LEU A 457 13.31 18.01 -46.88
C LEU A 457 13.96 19.36 -47.12
N ARG A 458 14.42 20.04 -46.05
CA ARG A 458 15.20 21.28 -46.17
C ARG A 458 16.48 21.07 -46.97
N ASN A 459 17.26 20.02 -46.64
CA ASN A 459 18.50 19.71 -47.36
C ASN A 459 18.25 19.43 -48.86
N LYS A 460 17.16 18.70 -49.18
CA LYS A 460 16.76 18.45 -50.57
C LYS A 460 16.34 19.74 -51.29
N ALA A 461 15.60 20.62 -50.61
CA ALA A 461 15.20 21.91 -51.16
C ALA A 461 16.41 22.84 -51.40
N ASP A 462 17.39 22.83 -50.49
CA ASP A 462 18.65 23.56 -50.66
C ASP A 462 19.47 23.03 -51.85
N LEU A 463 19.52 21.71 -52.06
CA LEU A 463 20.13 21.13 -53.26
C LEU A 463 19.41 21.62 -54.54
N LEU A 464 18.08 21.52 -54.59
CA LEU A 464 17.29 21.95 -55.74
C LEU A 464 17.46 23.45 -56.02
N LYS A 465 17.62 24.27 -54.98
CA LYS A 465 17.94 25.70 -55.10
C LYS A 465 19.27 25.92 -55.84
N VAL A 466 20.29 25.13 -55.51
CA VAL A 466 21.61 25.19 -56.15
C VAL A 466 21.52 24.73 -57.61
N GLU A 467 20.84 23.62 -57.89
CA GLU A 467 20.65 23.10 -59.24
C GLU A 467 19.89 24.09 -60.15
N LEU A 468 18.82 24.71 -59.65
CA LEU A 468 18.08 25.75 -60.38
C LEU A 468 18.94 26.99 -60.63
N LYS A 469 19.81 27.35 -59.68
CA LYS A 469 20.74 28.47 -59.88
C LYS A 469 21.77 28.13 -60.96
N GLN A 470 22.34 26.93 -60.92
CA GLN A 470 23.30 26.48 -61.93
C GLN A 470 22.69 26.38 -63.33
N PHE A 471 21.43 25.91 -63.43
CA PHE A 471 20.68 25.91 -64.67
C PHE A 471 20.52 27.34 -65.23
N ASP A 472 20.14 28.29 -64.39
CA ASP A 472 20.03 29.69 -64.80
C ASP A 472 21.38 30.23 -65.27
N ASP A 473 22.45 30.02 -64.49
CA ASP A 473 23.77 30.52 -64.81
C ASP A 473 24.32 29.92 -66.13
N THR A 474 23.99 28.67 -66.43
CA THR A 474 24.48 27.95 -67.63
C THR A 474 23.67 28.25 -68.89
N PHE A 475 22.34 28.30 -68.77
CA PHE A 475 21.44 28.26 -69.92
C PHE A 475 20.59 29.52 -70.10
N LEU A 476 20.40 30.31 -69.04
CA LEU A 476 19.55 31.51 -69.05
C LEU A 476 20.33 32.82 -68.84
N SER A 477 21.56 32.75 -68.30
CA SER A 477 22.42 33.91 -68.16
C SER A 477 22.97 34.32 -69.53
N VAL A 478 22.84 35.61 -69.83
CA VAL A 478 23.51 36.21 -70.98
C VAL A 478 24.93 36.50 -70.50
N LYS A 479 25.90 35.65 -70.86
CA LYS A 479 27.29 36.11 -70.89
C LYS A 479 27.34 37.22 -71.95
N ASN A 480 27.37 38.47 -71.48
CA ASN A 480 27.76 39.62 -72.29
C ASN A 480 29.19 39.44 -72.78
#